data_AF-A0AAE3P365-F1
#
_entry.id   AF-A0AAE3P365-F1
#
_cell.length_a   1.000
_cell.length_b   1.000
_cell.length_c   1.000
_cell.angle_alpha   90.00
_cell.angle_beta   90.00
_cell.angle_gamma   90.00
#
_symmetry.space_group_name_H-M   'P 1'
#
loop_
_entity.id
_entity.type
_entity.pdbx_description
1 polymer ?
#
loop_
_entity_poly.entity_id
_entity_poly.type
_entity_poly.pdbx_seq_one_letter_code
_entity_poly.pdbx_strand_id
1 'polypeptide(L)'
;MHFNDTKNHSEVIVSSIYYEIFLYNNAFFENLVGEFYRINKYKSNIYRKIKNEQEYFTKLSNEERLILEDLTKKEKKLLDEILKHKLIENNTTNSK
;
A
#
# COMPACT_ATOMS: atom_id res chain seq x y z
N MET A 1 -34.44 -5.94 32.00
CA MET A 1 -33.45 -6.16 30.93
C MET A 1 -34.15 -5.96 29.60
N HIS A 2 -33.87 -4.88 28.88
CA HIS A 2 -34.35 -4.67 27.52
C HIS A 2 -33.13 -4.54 26.62
N PHE A 3 -33.03 -5.47 25.67
CA PHE A 3 -32.01 -5.52 24.63
C PHE A 3 -32.24 -4.36 23.66
N ASN A 4 -31.27 -3.45 23.55
CA ASN A 4 -31.18 -2.46 22.49
C ASN A 4 -29.71 -2.32 22.08
N ASP A 5 -29.18 -3.29 21.34
CA ASP A 5 -27.81 -3.24 20.79
C ASP A 5 -27.74 -3.84 19.37
N THR A 6 -28.58 -3.38 18.45
CA THR A 6 -28.47 -3.79 17.03
C THR A 6 -28.51 -2.66 16.01
N LYS A 7 -28.51 -1.39 16.42
CA LYS A 7 -28.59 -0.26 15.48
C LYS A 7 -27.28 0.37 15.00
N ASN A 8 -26.12 -0.08 15.46
CA ASN A 8 -24.83 0.53 15.06
C ASN A 8 -23.97 -0.32 14.11
N HIS A 9 -24.37 -1.55 13.76
CA HIS A 9 -23.54 -2.41 12.91
C HIS A 9 -23.81 -2.27 11.40
N SER A 10 -24.99 -1.79 11.00
CA SER A 10 -25.38 -1.74 9.59
C SER A 10 -24.81 -0.54 8.83
N GLU A 11 -24.58 0.60 9.47
CA GLU A 11 -24.00 1.79 8.81
C GLU A 11 -22.49 1.65 8.53
N VAL A 12 -21.78 0.89 9.37
CA VAL A 12 -20.32 0.69 9.22
C VAL A 12 -19.98 -0.25 8.04
N ILE A 13 -20.81 -1.27 7.80
CA ILE A 13 -20.57 -2.28 6.75
C ILE A 13 -20.81 -1.71 5.34
N VAL A 14 -21.77 -0.79 5.21
CA VAL A 14 -22.04 -0.13 3.93
C VAL A 14 -20.89 0.81 3.56
N SER A 15 -20.27 1.48 4.54
CA SER A 15 -19.12 2.37 4.28
C SER A 15 -17.89 1.63 3.72
N SER A 16 -17.50 0.48 4.29
CA SER A 16 -16.29 -0.24 3.86
C SER A 16 -16.42 -0.87 2.48
N ILE A 17 -17.60 -1.40 2.14
CA ILE A 17 -17.85 -2.03 0.83
C ILE A 17 -17.85 -0.99 -0.28
N TYR A 18 -18.46 0.19 -0.06
CA TYR A 18 -18.44 1.28 -1.04
C TYR A 18 -17.03 1.86 -1.21
N TYR A 19 -16.22 1.93 -0.16
CA TYR A 19 -14.82 2.36 -0.23
C TYR A 19 -13.96 1.38 -1.03
N GLU A 20 -14.10 0.08 -0.79
CA GLU A 20 -13.44 -0.94 -1.60
C GLU A 20 -13.86 -0.82 -3.06
N ILE A 21 -15.17 -0.71 -3.35
CA ILE A 21 -15.68 -0.52 -4.71
C ILE A 21 -15.15 0.78 -5.33
N PHE A 22 -15.08 1.89 -4.61
CA PHE A 22 -14.58 3.17 -5.12
C PHE A 22 -13.07 3.14 -5.40
N LEU A 23 -12.26 2.57 -4.50
CA LEU A 23 -10.83 2.40 -4.71
C LEU A 23 -10.54 1.48 -5.89
N TYR A 24 -11.21 0.32 -5.97
CA TYR A 24 -11.02 -0.63 -7.06
C TYR A 24 -11.55 -0.14 -8.41
N ASN A 25 -12.41 0.89 -8.44
CA ASN A 25 -12.86 1.54 -9.67
C ASN A 25 -12.13 2.86 -9.98
N ASN A 26 -11.14 3.24 -9.18
CA ASN A 26 -10.39 4.47 -9.38
C ASN A 26 -9.10 4.18 -10.16
N ALA A 27 -9.04 4.63 -11.42
CA ALA A 27 -7.87 4.45 -12.29
C ALA A 27 -6.56 4.96 -11.67
N PHE A 28 -6.61 6.00 -10.82
CA PHE A 28 -5.42 6.45 -10.09
C PHE A 28 -4.95 5.42 -9.07
N PHE A 29 -5.87 4.82 -8.31
CA PHE A 29 -5.53 3.78 -7.34
C PHE A 29 -5.03 2.50 -8.02
N GLU A 30 -5.65 2.09 -9.12
CA GLU A 30 -5.16 0.97 -9.94
C GLU A 30 -3.73 1.21 -10.44
N ASN A 31 -3.42 2.45 -10.86
CA ASN A 31 -2.06 2.82 -11.26
C ASN A 31 -1.07 2.74 -10.08
N LEU A 32 -1.44 3.23 -8.89
CA LEU A 32 -0.59 3.13 -7.69
C LEU A 32 -0.29 1.67 -7.33
N VAL A 33 -1.30 0.81 -7.33
CA VAL A 33 -1.15 -0.63 -7.05
C VAL A 33 -0.31 -1.31 -8.15
N GLY A 34 -0.53 -0.96 -9.42
CA GLY A 34 0.24 -1.47 -10.55
C GLY A 34 1.72 -1.10 -10.48
N GLU A 35 2.05 0.14 -10.15
CA GLU A 35 3.41 0.61 -9.93
C GLU A 35 4.06 -0.07 -8.72
N PHE A 36 3.31 -0.24 -7.62
CA PHE A 36 3.78 -0.97 -6.44
C PHE A 36 4.14 -2.43 -6.77
N TYR A 37 3.30 -3.11 -7.57
CA TYR A 37 3.57 -4.47 -8.02
C TYR A 37 4.83 -4.54 -8.91
N ARG A 38 4.99 -3.60 -9.84
CA ARG A 38 6.18 -3.52 -10.71
C ARG A 38 7.45 -3.34 -9.88
N ILE A 39 7.46 -2.39 -8.94
CA ILE A 39 8.60 -2.14 -8.05
C ILE A 39 8.97 -3.41 -7.27
N ASN A 40 7.98 -4.09 -6.67
CA ASN A 40 8.23 -5.34 -5.94
C ASN A 40 8.80 -6.45 -6.81
N LYS A 41 8.32 -6.56 -8.06
CA LYS A 41 8.85 -7.52 -9.02
C LYS A 41 10.31 -7.22 -9.37
N TYR A 42 10.66 -5.96 -9.61
CA TYR A 42 12.05 -5.55 -9.89
C TYR A 42 12.97 -5.79 -8.69
N LYS A 43 12.56 -5.36 -7.49
CA LYS A 43 13.31 -5.61 -6.25
C LYS A 43 13.54 -7.11 -6.04
N SER A 44 12.49 -7.92 -6.22
CA SER A 44 12.58 -9.39 -6.11
C SER A 44 13.59 -10.00 -7.08
N ASN A 45 13.69 -9.49 -8.31
CA ASN A 45 14.68 -9.97 -9.28
C ASN A 45 16.12 -9.68 -8.84
N ILE A 46 16.37 -8.52 -8.22
CA ILE A 46 17.69 -8.18 -7.68
C ILE A 46 17.97 -9.00 -6.41
N TYR A 47 16.99 -9.11 -5.51
CA TYR A 47 17.12 -9.88 -4.27
C TYR A 47 17.37 -11.37 -4.51
N ARG A 48 16.90 -11.97 -5.61
CA ARG A 48 17.23 -13.37 -5.96
C ARG A 48 18.74 -13.64 -6.08
N LYS A 49 19.55 -12.60 -6.30
CA LYS A 49 21.01 -12.71 -6.39
C LYS A 49 21.70 -12.78 -5.03
N ILE A 50 21.00 -12.43 -3.96
CA ILE A 50 21.56 -12.28 -2.61
C ILE A 50 20.74 -13.04 -1.56
N LYS A 51 21.42 -13.62 -0.57
CA LYS A 51 20.78 -14.35 0.53
C LYS A 51 20.84 -13.63 1.87
N ASN A 52 21.74 -12.67 2.00
CA ASN A 52 22.01 -11.93 3.23
C ASN A 52 22.62 -10.56 2.90
N GLU A 53 22.82 -9.77 3.94
CA GLU A 53 23.37 -8.42 3.85
C GLU A 53 24.83 -8.39 3.36
N GLN A 54 25.65 -9.37 3.73
CA GLN A 54 27.03 -9.42 3.21
C GLN A 54 27.07 -9.57 1.69
N GLU A 55 26.15 -10.35 1.13
CA GLU A 55 26.01 -10.53 -0.31
C GLU A 55 25.48 -9.27 -1.02
N TYR A 56 24.74 -8.40 -0.34
CA TYR A 56 24.34 -7.10 -0.89
C TYR A 56 25.55 -6.22 -1.25
N PHE A 57 26.58 -6.20 -0.40
CA PHE A 57 27.78 -5.39 -0.63
C PHE A 57 28.77 -6.05 -1.60
N THR A 58 28.79 -7.38 -1.66
CA THR A 58 29.81 -8.13 -2.40
C THR A 58 29.35 -8.65 -3.77
N LYS A 59 28.06 -9.00 -3.93
CA LYS A 59 27.53 -9.57 -5.19
C LYS A 59 26.80 -8.56 -6.07
N LEU A 60 26.14 -7.56 -5.48
CA LEU A 60 25.48 -6.54 -6.27
C LEU A 60 26.49 -5.51 -6.77
N SER A 61 26.31 -5.08 -8.02
CA SER A 61 27.02 -3.92 -8.55
C SER A 61 26.58 -2.63 -7.83
N ASN A 62 27.41 -1.58 -7.94
CA ASN A 62 27.04 -0.25 -7.45
C ASN A 62 25.72 0.24 -8.07
N GLU A 63 25.51 -0.02 -9.36
CA GLU A 63 24.30 0.36 -10.07
C GLU A 63 23.06 -0.37 -9.52
N GLU A 64 23.14 -1.69 -9.31
CA GLU A 64 22.03 -2.45 -8.72
C GLU A 64 21.67 -1.98 -7.30
N ARG A 65 22.67 -1.60 -6.50
CA ARG A 65 22.43 -1.01 -5.18
C ARG A 65 21.72 0.33 -5.28
N LEU A 66 22.16 1.21 -6.17
CA LEU A 66 21.50 2.50 -6.42
C LEU A 66 20.06 2.33 -6.91
N ILE A 67 19.83 1.37 -7.81
CA ILE A 67 18.49 1.02 -8.29
C ILE A 67 17.63 0.51 -7.13
N LEU A 68 18.13 -0.38 -6.28
CA LEU A 68 17.39 -0.86 -5.11
C LEU A 68 17.03 0.27 -4.14
N GLU A 69 17.95 1.21 -3.92
CA GLU A 69 17.70 2.37 -3.06
C GLU A 69 16.59 3.27 -3.63
N ASP A 70 16.64 3.58 -4.94
CA ASP A 70 15.61 4.37 -5.61
C ASP A 70 14.24 3.67 -5.60
N LEU A 71 14.22 2.37 -5.89
CA LEU A 71 13.00 1.55 -5.84
C LEU A 71 12.39 1.52 -4.44
N THR A 72 13.22 1.43 -3.39
CA THR A 72 12.75 1.45 -2.00
C THR A 72 12.18 2.81 -1.61
N LYS A 73 12.79 3.92 -2.07
CA LYS A 73 12.26 5.28 -1.86
C LYS A 73 10.91 5.46 -2.58
N LYS A 74 10.78 4.98 -3.81
CA LYS A 74 9.52 5.02 -4.57
C LYS A 74 8.43 4.18 -3.93
N GLU A 75 8.76 2.97 -3.50
CA GLU A 75 7.83 2.09 -2.75
C GLU A 75 7.26 2.79 -1.52
N LYS A 76 8.13 3.42 -0.71
CA LYS A 76 7.70 4.15 0.48
C LYS A 76 6.74 5.29 0.14
N LYS A 77 7.04 6.07 -0.90
CA LYS A 77 6.15 7.15 -1.37
C LYS A 77 4.78 6.63 -1.82
N LEU A 78 4.76 5.54 -2.59
CA LEU A 78 3.50 4.91 -3.02
C LEU A 78 2.68 4.40 -1.83
N LEU A 79 3.33 3.76 -0.86
CA LEU A 79 2.65 3.32 0.37
C LEU A 79 2.10 4.51 1.16
N ASP A 80 2.86 5.59 1.30
CA ASP A 80 2.41 6.81 1.97
C ASP A 80 1.20 7.43 1.25
N GLU A 81 1.18 7.42 -0.09
CA GLU A 81 0.03 7.89 -0.89
C GLU A 81 -1.20 6.99 -0.70
N ILE A 82 -1.03 5.67 -0.82
CA ILE A 82 -2.10 4.69 -0.57
C ILE A 82 -2.68 4.87 0.84
N LEU A 83 -1.83 5.04 1.86
CA LEU A 83 -2.26 5.25 3.24
C LEU A 83 -2.95 6.59 3.46
N LYS A 84 -2.49 7.67 2.81
CA LYS A 84 -3.16 8.98 2.87
C LYS A 84 -4.58 8.91 2.32
N HIS A 85 -4.79 8.23 1.20
CA HIS A 85 -6.14 8.01 0.66
C HIS A 85 -7.03 7.24 1.64
N LYS A 86 -6.47 6.31 2.43
CA LYS A 86 -7.19 5.59 3.49
C LYS A 86 -7.51 6.43 4.74
N LEU A 87 -6.68 7.43 5.07
CA LEU A 87 -6.84 8.24 6.29
C LEU A 87 -7.75 9.46 6.10
N ILE A 88 -7.82 10.04 4.90
CA ILE A 88 -8.65 11.22 4.61
C ILE A 88 -10.15 10.96 4.86
N GLU A 89 -10.62 9.72 4.68
CA GLU A 89 -12.03 9.37 4.94
C GLU A 89 -12.35 9.10 6.42
N ASN A 90 -11.42 8.55 7.21
CA ASN A 90 -11.63 8.31 8.65
C ASN A 90 -11.85 9.61 9.44
N ASN A 91 -11.32 10.73 8.95
CA ASN A 91 -11.50 12.05 9.58
C ASN A 91 -12.70 12.83 9.03
N THR A 92 -13.17 12.53 7.82
CA THR A 92 -14.40 13.16 7.27
C THR A 92 -15.67 12.44 7.74
N THR A 93 -15.59 11.18 8.13
CA THR A 93 -16.70 10.42 8.74
C THR A 93 -16.89 10.70 10.24
N ASN A 94 -15.84 11.09 10.97
CA ASN A 94 -15.93 11.44 12.41
C ASN A 94 -16.27 12.92 12.68
N SER A 95 -16.54 13.72 11.65
CA SER A 95 -16.78 15.18 11.78
C SER A 95 -18.19 15.61 11.34
N LYS A 96 -19.16 14.69 11.28
CA LYS A 96 -20.58 15.00 11.04
C LYS A 96 -21.46 14.52 12.19
#